data_AF-A0A524FQU8-F1
#
_entry.id   AF-A0A524FQU8-F1
#
_cell.length_a   1.000
_cell.length_b   1.000
_cell.length_c   1.000
_cell.angle_alpha   90.00
_cell.angle_beta   90.00
_cell.angle_gamma   90.00
#
_symmetry.space_group_name_H-M   'P 1'
#
loop_
_entity.id
_entity.type
_entity.pdbx_description
1 polymer ?
#
loop_
_entity_poly.entity_id
_entity_poly.type
_entity_poly.pdbx_seq_one_letter_code
_entity_poly.pdbx_strand_id
1 'polypeptide(L)' 'MIYVSFGGPQEADDSEMLPNGIVIRYRDGQPIELTVVGAKSS' A
#
# COMPACT_ATOMS: atom_id res chain seq x y z
N MET A 1 2.84 -11.82 -1.57
CA MET A 1 2.27 -10.53 -1.14
C MET A 1 3.39 -9.80 -0.42
N ILE A 2 3.80 -8.63 -0.91
CA ILE A 2 4.81 -7.79 -0.24
C ILE A 2 4.08 -6.59 0.35
N TYR A 3 4.45 -6.24 1.57
CA TYR A 3 3.84 -5.17 2.34
C TYR A 3 4.92 -4.21 2.84
N VAL A 4 4.72 -2.91 2.64
CA VAL A 4 5.65 -1.85 3.05
C VAL A 4 4.85 -0.74 3.72
N SER A 5 5.11 -0.49 5.01
CA SER A 5 4.58 0.68 5.73
C SER A 5 5.59 1.81 5.75
N PHE A 6 5.10 3.03 5.68
CA PHE A 6 5.90 4.23 5.92
C PHE A 6 5.60 4.77 7.32
N GLY A 7 6.52 4.54 8.25
CA GLY A 7 6.39 4.97 9.64
C GLY A 7 5.69 3.95 10.54
N GLY A 8 5.13 4.43 11.65
CA GLY A 8 4.40 3.60 12.62
C GLY A 8 3.01 3.19 12.15
N PRO A 9 2.34 2.25 12.86
CA PRO A 9 0.98 1.85 12.54
C PRO A 9 0.04 3.05 12.58
N GLN A 10 -0.69 3.27 11.49
CA GLN A 10 -1.67 4.34 11.37
C GLN A 10 -2.77 3.92 10.41
N GLU A 11 -4.00 4.39 10.66
CA GLU A 11 -5.13 4.08 9.79
C GLU A 11 -5.11 4.95 8.53
N ALA A 12 -5.54 4.34 7.42
CA ALA A 12 -5.75 5.01 6.15
C ALA A 12 -7.15 5.63 6.09
N ASP A 13 -7.27 6.78 5.42
CA ASP A 13 -8.56 7.39 5.07
C ASP A 13 -8.98 7.13 3.61
N ASP A 14 -8.03 6.75 2.75
CA ASP A 14 -8.26 6.45 1.35
C ASP A 14 -7.33 5.33 0.84
N SER A 15 -7.69 4.72 -0.29
CA SER A 15 -6.88 3.71 -0.96
C SER A 15 -7.16 3.63 -2.47
N GLU A 16 -6.11 3.37 -3.24
CA GLU A 16 -6.18 3.15 -4.68
C GLU A 16 -5.57 1.79 -5.06
N MET A 17 -6.26 1.04 -5.91
CA MET A 17 -5.71 -0.17 -6.55
C MET A 17 -5.28 0.16 -7.98
N LEU A 18 -3.99 0.08 -8.23
CA LEU A 18 -3.39 0.29 -9.54
C LEU A 18 -3.54 -0.96 -10.43
N PRO A 19 -3.60 -0.80 -11.77
CA PRO A 19 -3.76 -1.91 -12.71
C PRO A 19 -2.66 -2.98 -12.64
N ASN A 20 -1.49 -2.64 -12.10
CA ASN A 20 -0.35 -3.55 -11.94
C ASN A 20 -0.39 -4.37 -10.63
N GLY A 21 -1.50 -4.36 -9.90
CA GLY A 21 -1.65 -5.13 -8.66
C GLY A 21 -1.00 -4.49 -7.44
N ILE A 22 -0.69 -3.19 -7.50
CA ILE A 22 -0.25 -2.41 -6.34
C ILE A 22 -1.46 -1.73 -5.70
N VAL A 23 -1.57 -1.85 -4.39
CA VAL A 23 -2.52 -1.08 -3.58
C VAL A 23 -1.73 -0.05 -2.80
N ILE A 24 -2.12 1.22 -2.93
CA ILE A 24 -1.58 2.35 -2.15
C ILE A 24 -2.65 2.76 -1.15
N ARG A 25 -2.27 2.96 0.11
CA ARG A 25 -3.15 3.55 1.12
C ARG A 25 -2.64 4.92 1.53
N TYR A 26 -3.57 5.82 1.77
CA TYR A 26 -3.30 7.22 2.07
C TYR A 26 -3.85 7.61 3.44
N ARG A 27 -3.27 8.67 4.00
CA ARG A 27 -3.81 9.44 5.11
C ARG A 27 -3.54 10.92 4.84
N ASP A 28 -4.57 11.75 4.90
CA ASP A 28 -4.48 13.19 4.61
C ASP A 28 -3.80 13.47 3.24
N GLY A 29 -4.08 12.61 2.26
CA GLY A 29 -3.49 12.67 0.91
C GLY A 29 -2.01 12.25 0.80
N GLN A 30 -1.38 11.80 1.90
CA GLN A 30 -0.01 11.27 1.90
C GLN A 30 -0.03 9.74 1.84
N PRO A 31 0.83 9.09 1.03
CA PRO A 31 0.91 7.64 1.00
C PRO A 31 1.55 7.11 2.30
N ILE A 32 0.87 6.17 2.94
CA ILE A 32 1.28 5.59 4.22
C ILE A 32 1.62 4.10 4.13
N GLU A 33 1.16 3.43 3.08
CA GLU A 33 1.36 1.99 2.90
C GLU A 33 1.29 1.58 1.42
N LEU A 34 2.10 0.59 1.06
CA LEU A 34 2.07 -0.09 -0.23
C LEU A 34 1.92 -1.60 -0.03
N THR A 35 0.98 -2.19 -0.77
CA THR A 35 0.81 -3.64 -0.87
C THR A 35 0.99 -4.07 -2.32
N VAL A 36 1.89 -5.02 -2.57
CA VAL A 36 2.08 -5.63 -3.89
C VAL A 36 1.42 -7.01 -3.91
N VAL A 37 0.33 -7.11 -4.67
CA VAL A 37 -0.39 -8.36 -4.92
C VAL A 37 0.30 -9.08 -6.08
N GLY A 38 0.56 -10.38 -5.92
CA GLY A 38 1.16 -11.19 -6.99
C GLY A 38 2.69 -11.14 -7.09
N ALA A 39 3.39 -10.52 -6.13
CA ALA A 39 4.83 -10.72 -5.99
C ALA A 39 5.12 -12.21 -5.77
N LYS A 40 5.60 -12.90 -6.81
CA LYS A 40 6.21 -14.21 -6.71
C LYS A 40 7.60 -14.02 -6.11
N SER A 41 7.80 -14.53 -4.90
CA SER A 41 9.14 -14.83 -4.41
C SER A 41 9.74 -15.88 -5.35
N SER A 42 10.74 -15.48 -6.13
CA SER A 42 11.61 -16.39 -6.89
C SER A 42 12.38 -17.31 -5.97
#